data_AF-A0A0C3B2Y3-F1
#
_entry.id   AF-A0A0C3B2Y3-F1
#
_cell.length_a   1.000
_cell.length_b   1.000
_cell.length_c   1.000
_cell.angle_alpha   90.00
_cell.angle_beta   90.00
_cell.angle_gamma   90.00
#
_symmetry.space_group_name_H-M   'P 1'
#
loop_
_entity.id
_entity.type
_entity.pdbx_description
1 polymer ?
#
loop_
_entity_poly.entity_id
_entity_poly.type
_entity_poly.pdbx_seq_one_letter_code
_entity_poly.pdbx_strand_id
1 'polypeptide(L)' 'EGCKYVQDRALHDALDVKDYYRRKAKFFTCGGTAVAAGVREACISLIESDVGSREAAIESFKRLQKERYATDIFG' A
#
# COMPACT_ATOMS: atom_id res chain seq x y z
N GLU A 1 9.34 -1.16 16.18
CA GLU A 1 9.99 0.18 16.14
C GLU A 1 11.28 0.13 15.34
N GLY A 2 11.80 1.27 14.84
CA GLY A 2 13.06 1.31 14.07
C GLY A 2 12.95 1.14 12.54
N CYS A 3 11.77 1.37 11.96
CA CYS A 3 11.54 1.28 10.51
C CYS A 3 12.37 2.34 9.75
N LYS A 4 13.36 1.89 8.96
CA LYS A 4 14.22 2.78 8.16
C LYS A 4 13.46 3.38 6.97
N TYR A 5 12.58 2.61 6.34
CA TYR A 5 11.82 3.05 5.17
C TYR A 5 10.31 3.08 5.45
N VAL A 6 9.61 3.91 4.68
CA VAL A 6 8.15 4.13 4.84
C VAL A 6 7.33 2.86 4.60
N GLN A 7 7.77 2.00 3.67
CA GLN A 7 7.12 0.71 3.44
C GLN A 7 7.24 -0.24 4.64
N ASP A 8 8.38 -0.22 5.35
CA ASP A 8 8.58 -1.03 6.56
C ASP A 8 7.66 -0.54 7.69
N ARG A 9 7.50 0.79 7.79
CA ARG A 9 6.58 1.42 8.75
C ARG A 9 5.13 1.04 8.45
N ALA A 10 4.71 1.10 7.18
CA ALA A 10 3.35 0.72 6.78
C ALA A 10 3.03 -0.75 7.08
N LEU A 11 4.01 -1.65 6.95
CA LEU A 11 3.86 -3.06 7.32
C LEU A 11 3.85 -3.27 8.83
N HIS A 12 4.70 -2.56 9.57
CA HIS A 12 4.72 -2.61 11.03
C HIS A 12 3.37 -2.14 11.62
N ASP A 13 2.78 -1.09 11.05
CA ASP A 13 1.51 -0.52 11.50
C ASP A 13 0.31 -1.08 10.68
N ALA A 14 0.41 -2.32 10.21
CA ALA A 14 -0.56 -2.96 9.32
C ALA A 14 -2.02 -2.89 9.81
N LEU A 15 -2.24 -3.00 11.12
CA LEU A 15 -3.58 -2.96 11.71
C LEU A 15 -4.25 -1.60 11.48
N ASP A 16 -3.52 -0.52 11.67
CA ASP A 16 -4.02 0.84 11.47
C ASP A 16 -4.26 1.10 9.98
N VAL A 17 -3.32 0.71 9.12
CA VAL A 17 -3.47 0.84 7.65
C VAL A 17 -4.73 0.12 7.16
N LYS A 18 -4.98 -1.11 7.65
CA LYS A 18 -6.19 -1.88 7.34
C LYS A 18 -7.45 -1.24 7.92
N ASP A 19 -7.42 -0.69 9.12
CA ASP A 19 -8.54 0.07 9.70
C ASP A 19 -8.93 1.26 8.79
N TYR A 20 -7.95 2.10 8.43
CA TYR A 20 -8.18 3.22 7.52
C TYR A 20 -8.72 2.77 6.16
N TYR A 21 -8.22 1.66 5.62
CA TYR A 21 -8.74 1.09 4.38
C TYR A 21 -10.23 0.72 4.49
N ARG A 22 -10.62 0.03 5.58
CA ARG A 22 -12.02 -0.36 5.86
C ARG A 22 -12.92 0.86 6.03
N ARG A 23 -12.40 1.92 6.64
CA ARG A 23 -13.05 3.23 6.82
C ARG A 23 -13.06 4.10 5.56
N LYS A 24 -12.80 3.50 4.38
CA LYS A 24 -12.86 4.15 3.08
C LYS A 24 -11.88 5.31 2.90
N ALA A 25 -10.76 5.32 3.63
CA ALA A 25 -9.71 6.32 3.45
C ALA A 25 -9.16 6.34 2.02
N LYS A 26 -8.65 7.51 1.62
CA LYS A 26 -7.86 7.71 0.41
C LYS A 26 -6.38 7.59 0.76
N PHE A 27 -5.62 6.95 -0.11
CA PHE A 27 -4.20 6.68 0.02
C PHE A 27 -3.43 7.46 -1.05
N PHE A 28 -2.25 7.92 -0.69
CA PHE A 28 -1.42 8.74 -1.57
C PHE A 28 0.04 8.32 -1.45
N THR A 29 0.77 8.34 -2.56
CA THR A 29 2.22 8.16 -2.57
C THR A 29 2.84 9.22 -3.46
N CYS A 30 3.78 9.97 -2.91
CA CYS A 30 4.51 11.01 -3.63
C CYS A 30 6.01 10.81 -3.39
N GLY A 31 6.83 10.98 -4.43
CA GLY A 31 8.29 10.85 -4.32
C GLY A 31 8.93 10.10 -5.48
N GLY A 32 10.13 9.56 -5.26
CA GLY A 32 10.91 8.88 -6.30
C GLY A 32 10.37 7.49 -6.67
N THR A 33 10.72 7.01 -7.87
CA THR A 33 10.34 5.69 -8.39
C THR A 33 10.63 4.53 -7.41
N ALA A 34 11.76 4.56 -6.70
CA ALA A 34 12.11 3.53 -5.72
C ALA A 34 11.17 3.52 -4.50
N VAL A 35 10.75 4.71 -4.03
CA VAL A 35 9.78 4.83 -2.93
C VAL A 35 8.41 4.34 -3.39
N ALA A 36 7.99 4.75 -4.59
CA ALA A 36 6.73 4.31 -5.17
C ALA A 36 6.62 2.79 -5.28
N ALA A 37 7.69 2.14 -5.76
CA ALA A 37 7.76 0.69 -5.85
C ALA A 37 7.69 0.02 -4.46
N GLY A 38 8.47 0.51 -3.48
CA GLY A 38 8.45 -0.03 -2.12
C GLY A 38 7.08 0.07 -1.46
N VAL A 39 6.40 1.22 -1.56
CA VAL A 39 5.07 1.40 -0.98
C VAL A 39 4.02 0.53 -1.69
N ARG A 40 4.09 0.42 -3.02
CA ARG A 40 3.23 -0.50 -3.79
C ARG A 40 3.35 -1.93 -3.29
N GLU A 41 4.57 -2.43 -3.13
CA GLU A 41 4.80 -3.81 -2.68
C GLU A 41 4.26 -4.04 -1.27
N ALA A 42 4.46 -3.09 -0.34
CA ALA A 42 3.87 -3.16 0.99
C ALA A 42 2.34 -3.20 0.96
N CYS A 43 1.69 -2.35 0.14
CA CYS A 43 0.23 -2.39 -0.01
C CYS A 43 -0.26 -3.75 -0.53
N ILE A 44 0.41 -4.33 -1.53
CA ILE A 44 0.01 -5.64 -2.06
C ILE A 44 0.20 -6.72 -1.01
N SER A 45 1.29 -6.73 -0.25
CA SER A 45 1.51 -7.68 0.85
C SER A 45 0.45 -7.57 1.96
N LEU A 46 0.02 -6.35 2.30
CA LEU A 46 -1.07 -6.14 3.25
C LEU A 46 -2.38 -6.74 2.73
N ILE A 47 -2.71 -6.53 1.46
CA ILE A 47 -3.93 -7.09 0.85
C ILE A 47 -3.82 -8.62 0.74
N GLU A 48 -2.66 -9.13 0.34
CA GLU A 48 -2.37 -10.57 0.23
C GLU A 48 -2.59 -11.30 1.55
N SER A 49 -2.22 -10.70 2.67
CA SER A 49 -2.50 -11.26 4.00
C SER A 49 -4.00 -11.36 4.34
N ASP A 50 -4.87 -10.62 3.66
CA ASP A 50 -6.32 -10.68 3.83
C ASP A 50 -6.99 -11.62 2.80
N VAL A 51 -6.48 -11.71 1.57
CA VAL A 51 -7.10 -12.48 0.47
C VAL A 51 -6.44 -13.84 0.20
N GLY A 52 -5.26 -14.10 0.76
CA GLY A 52 -4.56 -15.40 0.68
C GLY A 52 -3.92 -15.74 -0.68
N SER A 53 -3.98 -14.86 -1.67
CA SER A 53 -3.37 -15.03 -2.99
C SER A 53 -2.71 -13.74 -3.47
N ARG A 54 -1.50 -13.88 -4.00
CA ARG A 54 -0.75 -12.77 -4.58
C ARG A 54 -1.45 -12.16 -5.79
N GLU A 55 -1.99 -13.01 -6.66
CA GLU A 55 -2.71 -12.62 -7.86
C GLU A 55 -3.96 -11.81 -7.51
N ALA A 56 -4.75 -12.31 -6.56
CA ALA A 56 -5.94 -11.63 -6.06
C ALA A 56 -5.60 -10.29 -5.38
N ALA A 57 -4.46 -10.21 -4.67
CA ALA A 57 -3.99 -8.99 -4.05
C ALA A 57 -3.58 -7.92 -5.08
N ILE A 58 -2.88 -8.32 -6.13
CA ILE A 58 -2.51 -7.44 -7.25
C ILE A 58 -3.76 -6.90 -7.94
N GLU A 59 -4.76 -7.74 -8.19
CA GLU A 59 -6.02 -7.31 -8.80
C GLU A 59 -6.79 -6.33 -7.90
N SER A 60 -6.87 -6.62 -6.60
CA SER A 60 -7.48 -5.74 -5.61
C SER A 60 -6.76 -4.39 -5.53
N PHE A 61 -5.43 -4.38 -5.57
CA PHE A 61 -4.65 -3.14 -5.61
C PHE A 61 -4.89 -2.34 -6.90
N LYS A 62 -4.96 -2.99 -8.07
CA LYS A 62 -5.31 -2.33 -9.34
C LYS A 62 -6.68 -1.65 -9.27
N ARG A 63 -7.66 -2.26 -8.61
CA ARG A 63 -8.98 -1.62 -8.38
C ARG A 63 -8.85 -0.42 -7.45
N LEU A 64 -8.07 -0.55 -6.37
CA LEU A 64 -7.84 0.54 -5.43
C LEU A 64 -7.21 1.78 -6.12
N GLN A 65 -6.27 1.57 -7.04
CA GLN A 65 -5.64 2.64 -7.85
C GLN A 65 -6.64 3.44 -8.70
N LYS A 66 -7.81 2.88 -9.03
CA LYS A 66 -8.85 3.59 -9.79
C LYS A 66 -9.77 4.45 -8.92
N GLU A 67 -9.77 4.23 -7.61
CA GLU A 67 -10.81 4.77 -6.71
C GLU A 67 -10.24 5.58 -5.54
N ARG A 68 -9.27 5.01 -4.80
CA ARG A 68 -8.82 5.55 -3.51
C ARG A 68 -7.31 5.51 -3.32
N TYR A 69 -6.53 5.34 -4.39
CA TYR A 69 -5.07 5.40 -4.32
C TYR A 69 -4.51 6.23 -5.47
N ALA A 70 -3.90 7.36 -5.14
CA ALA A 70 -3.30 8.27 -6.12
C ALA A 70 -1.79 8.36 -5.92
N THR A 71 -1.06 8.60 -7.01
CA THR A 71 0.40 8.67 -7.01
C THR A 71 0.88 9.90 -7.74
N ASP A 72 1.93 10.54 -7.21
CA ASP A 72 2.65 11.65 -7.81
C ASP A 72 4.17 11.35 -7.78
N ILE A 73 4.65 10.68 -8.83
CA ILE A 73 5.99 10.07 -8.85
C ILE A 73 6.91 10.84 -9.77
N PHE A 74 8.09 11.20 -9.26
CA PHE A 74 9.14 11.88 -10.02
C PHE A 74 10.26 10.89 -10.32
N GLY A 75 10.69 10.85 -11.59
CA GLY A 75 11.75 9.98 -12.11
C GLY A 75 12.93 10.79 -12.62
#